data_AF-A0A2V9VM96-F1
#
_entry.id   AF-A0A2V9VM96-F1
#
_cell.length_a   1.000
_cell.length_b   1.000
_cell.length_c   1.000
_cell.angle_alpha   90.00
_cell.angle_beta   90.00
_cell.angle_gamma   90.00
#
_symmetry.space_group_name_H-M   'P 1'
#
loop_
_entity.id
_entity.type
_entity.pdbx_description
1 polymer ?
#
loop_
_entity_poly.entity_id
_entity_poly.type
_entity_poly.pdbx_seq_one_letter_code
_entity_poly.pdbx_strand_id
1 'polypeptide(L)' 'MAISDTNPEAREVQLRILRSISGEQHFLMALEMSLFARELARTCIRQEHPEWTEAQVARELLRLAFLPAPLPSGLS' A
#
# COMPACT_ATOMS: atom_id res chain seq x y z
N MET A 1 -22.94 18.52 -2.64
CA MET A 1 -22.13 18.80 -1.43
C MET A 1 -21.30 17.55 -1.16
N ALA A 2 -19.97 17.63 -1.23
CA ALA A 2 -19.11 16.45 -1.05
C ALA A 2 -19.08 16.07 0.44
N ILE A 3 -19.50 14.84 0.76
CA ILE A 3 -19.38 14.30 2.11
C ILE A 3 -17.91 13.94 2.32
N SER A 4 -17.27 14.61 3.27
CA SER A 4 -15.89 14.36 3.68
C SER A 4 -15.92 13.73 5.06
N ASP A 5 -15.28 12.57 5.23
CA ASP A 5 -15.08 11.90 6.52
C ASP A 5 -14.11 12.67 7.45
N THR A 6 -13.61 13.80 6.97
CA THR A 6 -12.68 14.68 7.68
C THR A 6 -13.27 16.07 7.80
N ASN A 7 -13.13 16.68 8.99
CA ASN A 7 -13.50 18.07 9.20
C ASN A 7 -12.42 19.05 8.67
N PRO A 8 -12.76 20.31 8.37
CA PRO A 8 -11.82 21.25 7.76
C PRO A 8 -10.56 21.52 8.60
N GLU A 9 -10.68 21.57 9.92
CA GLU A 9 -9.54 21.85 10.81
C GLU A 9 -8.52 20.70 10.81
N ALA A 10 -9.01 19.46 10.90
CA ALA A 10 -8.19 18.26 10.82
C ALA A 10 -7.45 18.18 9.47
N ARG A 11 -8.14 18.54 8.38
CA ARG A 11 -7.54 18.62 7.05
C ARG A 11 -6.39 19.63 6.99
N GLU A 12 -6.57 20.81 7.57
CA GLU A 12 -5.53 21.85 7.60
C GLU A 12 -4.31 21.41 8.43
N VAL A 13 -4.53 20.70 9.54
CA VAL A 13 -3.45 20.11 10.32
C VAL A 13 -2.69 19.05 9.50
N GLN A 14 -3.40 18.14 8.83
CA GLN A 14 -2.79 17.12 7.98
C GLN A 14 -1.96 17.75 6.85
N LEU A 15 -2.48 18.77 6.17
CA LEU A 15 -1.76 19.46 5.10
C LEU A 15 -0.51 20.19 5.61
N ARG A 16 -0.58 20.80 6.79
CA ARG A 16 0.57 21.46 7.41
C ARG A 16 1.68 20.47 7.74
N ILE A 17 1.32 19.33 8.32
CA ILE A 17 2.25 18.25 8.61
C ILE A 17 2.88 17.76 7.30
N LEU A 18 2.06 17.44 6.29
CA LEU A 18 2.54 16.94 5.01
C LEU A 18 3.52 17.90 4.32
N ARG A 19 3.25 19.21 4.39
CA ARG A 19 4.14 20.25 3.84
C ARG A 19 5.44 20.44 4.62
N SER A 20 5.48 20.05 5.90
CA SER A 20 6.67 20.18 6.76
C SER A 20 7.62 18.98 6.68
N ILE A 21 7.20 17.87 6.09
CA ILE A 21 7.99 16.65 5.97
C ILE A 21 9.14 16.86 4.96
N SER A 22 10.37 16.53 5.35
CA SER A 22 11.51 16.55 4.43
C SER A 22 11.41 15.47 3.36
N GLY A 23 12.13 15.60 2.25
CA GLY A 23 12.15 14.56 1.22
C GLY A 23 12.56 13.18 1.76
N GLU A 24 13.52 13.13 2.69
CA GLU A 24 13.97 11.88 3.31
C GLU A 24 12.90 11.28 4.21
N GLN A 25 12.23 12.10 5.03
CA GLN A 25 11.13 11.65 5.89
C GLN A 25 9.95 11.16 5.04
N HIS A 26 9.66 11.84 3.93
CA HIS A 26 8.62 11.43 2.99
C HIS A 26 8.95 10.07 2.36
N PHE A 27 10.21 9.87 1.97
CA PHE A 27 10.68 8.59 1.44
C PHE A 27 10.56 7.46 2.47
N LEU A 28 10.99 7.70 3.71
CA LEU A 28 10.88 6.72 4.79
C LEU A 28 9.43 6.34 5.06
N MET A 29 8.53 7.33 5.11
CA MET A 29 7.10 7.09 5.27
C MET A 29 6.53 6.25 4.12
N ALA A 30 6.85 6.61 2.87
CA ALA A 30 6.39 5.85 1.70
C ALA A 30 6.91 4.40 1.70
N LEU A 31 8.15 4.19 2.14
CA LEU A 31 8.73 2.86 2.28
C LEU A 31 8.01 2.05 3.37
N GLU A 32 7.79 2.63 4.54
CA GLU A 32 7.08 2.00 5.65
C GLU A 32 5.66 1.59 5.24
N MET A 33 4.91 2.51 4.64
CA MET A 33 3.56 2.23 4.11
C MET A 33 3.57 1.11 3.08
N SER A 34 4.57 1.09 2.19
CA SER A 34 4.71 0.06 1.17
C SER A 34 4.98 -1.33 1.77
N LEU A 35 5.83 -1.41 2.79
CA LEU A 35 6.13 -2.65 3.50
C LEU A 35 4.91 -3.15 4.26
N PHE A 36 4.23 -2.26 4.97
CA PHE A 36 3.01 -2.58 5.71
C PHE A 36 1.91 -3.12 4.79
N ALA A 37 1.62 -2.42 3.68
CA ALA A 37 0.60 -2.84 2.73
C ALA A 37 0.89 -4.23 2.13
N ARG A 38 2.16 -4.54 1.84
CA ARG A 38 2.57 -5.85 1.32
C ARG A 38 2.35 -6.96 2.33
N GLU A 39 2.69 -6.74 3.60
CA GLU A 39 2.51 -7.77 4.64
C GLU A 39 1.03 -7.98 4.97
N LEU A 40 0.24 -6.90 4.97
CA LEU A 40 -1.22 -6.98 5.12
C LEU A 40 -1.83 -7.81 3.99
N ALA A 41 -1.51 -7.49 2.73
CA ALA A 41 -2.01 -8.23 1.58
C ALA A 41 -1.57 -9.71 1.61
N ARG A 42 -0.31 -9.97 1.95
CA ARG A 42 0.22 -11.33 2.09
C ARG A 42 -0.53 -12.12 3.17
N THR A 43 -0.86 -11.49 4.29
CA THR A 43 -1.65 -12.09 5.36
C THR A 43 -3.05 -12.45 4.88
N CYS A 44 -3.73 -11.55 4.17
CA CYS A 44 -5.03 -11.82 3.57
C CYS A 44 -4.98 -12.99 2.60
N ILE A 45 -4.01 -13.03 1.68
CA ILE A 45 -3.87 -14.12 0.70
C ILE A 45 -3.68 -15.47 1.40
N ARG A 46 -2.85 -15.54 2.44
CA ARG A 46 -2.67 -16.77 3.23
C ARG A 46 -3.95 -17.23 3.94
N GLN A 47 -4.77 -16.29 4.40
CA GLN A 47 -6.04 -16.60 5.05
C GLN A 47 -7.08 -17.12 4.04
N GLU A 48 -7.12 -16.53 2.83
CA GLU A 48 -8.02 -16.93 1.75
C GLU A 48 -7.59 -18.23 1.08
N HIS A 49 -6.29 -18.53 1.08
CA HIS A 49 -5.69 -19.72 0.47
C HIS A 49 -4.68 -20.42 1.39
N PRO A 50 -5.14 -21.09 2.47
CA PRO A 50 -4.25 -21.70 3.46
C PRO A 50 -3.34 -22.82 2.91
N GLU A 51 -3.73 -23.45 1.81
CA GLU A 51 -3.02 -24.53 1.14
C GLU A 51 -1.93 -24.05 0.18
N TRP A 52 -1.87 -22.75 -0.11
CA TRP A 52 -0.90 -22.20 -1.05
C TRP A 52 0.50 -22.17 -0.45
N THR A 53 1.47 -22.52 -1.29
CA THR A 53 2.88 -22.32 -0.99
C THR A 53 3.23 -20.83 -0.98
N GLU A 54 4.29 -20.46 -0.26
CA GLU A 54 4.78 -19.07 -0.23
C GLU A 54 5.11 -18.52 -1.63
N ALA A 55 5.51 -19.39 -2.58
CA ALA A 55 5.73 -18.98 -3.96
C ALA A 55 4.43 -18.57 -4.68
N GLN A 56 3.33 -19.27 -4.42
CA GLN A 56 2.01 -18.92 -4.96
C GLN A 56 1.49 -17.62 -4.34
N VAL A 57 1.64 -17.47 -3.02
CA VAL A 57 1.31 -16.23 -2.31
C VAL A 57 2.10 -15.04 -2.87
N ALA A 58 3.41 -15.21 -3.08
CA ALA A 58 4.25 -14.16 -3.66
C ALA A 58 3.84 -13.79 -5.09
N ARG A 59 3.49 -14.77 -5.93
CA ARG A 59 2.99 -14.54 -7.29
C ARG A 59 1.67 -13.78 -7.28
N GLU A 60 0.77 -14.13 -6.37
CA GLU A 60 -0.52 -13.43 -6.25
C GLU A 60 -0.35 -12.00 -5.75
N LEU A 61 0.52 -11.79 -4.75
CA LEU A 61 0.87 -10.46 -4.28
C LEU A 61 1.44 -9.59 -5.42
N LEU A 62 2.31 -10.15 -6.26
CA LEU A 62 2.81 -9.47 -7.45
C LEU A 62 1.68 -9.13 -8.42
N ARG A 63 0.79 -10.09 -8.74
CA ARG A 63 -0.35 -9.85 -9.62
C ARG A 63 -1.21 -8.68 -9.11
N LEU A 64 -1.56 -8.67 -7.82
CA LEU A 64 -2.38 -7.62 -7.20
C LEU A 64 -1.70 -6.25 -7.22
N ALA A 65 -0.37 -6.19 -7.02
CA ALA A 65 0.38 -4.94 -6.99
C ALA A 65 0.40 -4.18 -8.33
N PHE A 66 0.17 -4.88 -9.45
CA PHE A 66 0.18 -4.28 -10.79
C PHE A 66 -1.21 -4.11 -11.40
N LEU A 67 -2.27 -4.65 -10.80
CA LEU A 67 -3.62 -4.49 -11.34
C LEU A 67 -4.02 -3.00 -11.49
N PRO A 68 -4.76 -2.65 -12.55
CA PRO A 68 -5.23 -3.51 -13.64
C PRO A 68 -4.19 -3.75 -14.74
N ALA A 69 -3.00 -3.16 -14.64
CA ALA A 69 -1.93 -3.32 -15.60
C ALA A 69 -1.31 -4.74 -15.52
N PRO A 70 -0.71 -5.23 -16.62
CA PRO A 70 0.01 -6.50 -16.58
C PRO A 70 1.28 -6.39 -15.74
N LEU A 71 1.75 -7.55 -15.25
CA LEU A 71 3.08 -7.66 -14.66
C LEU A 71 4.15 -7.22 -15.66
N PRO A 72 5.13 -6.38 -15.25
CA PRO A 72 6.25 -6.01 -16.09
C PRO A 72 7.02 -7.23 -16.60
N SER A 73 7.53 -7.14 -17.83
CA SER A 73 8.36 -8.18 -18.42
C SER A 73 9.57 -8.48 -17.54
N GLY A 74 9.72 -9.75 -17.13
CA GLY A 74 10.78 -10.19 -16.20
C GLY A 74 10.32 -10.44 -14.76
N LEU A 75 9.06 -10.12 -14.44
CA LEU A 75 8.43 -10.41 -13.13
C LEU A 75 7.26 -11.42 -13.23
N SER A 76 7.02 -11.97 -14.42
CA SER A 76 6.00 -12.98 -14.73
C SER A 76 6.44 -14.40 -14.37
#